data_AF-A0A969M8Y9-F1
#
_entry.id   AF-A0A969M8Y9-F1
#
_cell.length_a   1.000
_cell.length_b   1.000
_cell.length_c   1.000
_cell.angle_alpha   90.00
_cell.angle_beta   90.00
_cell.angle_gamma   90.00
#
_symmetry.space_group_name_H-M   'P 1'
#
loop_
_entity.id
_entity.type
_entity.pdbx_description
1 polymer ?
#
loop_
_entity_poly.entity_id
_entity_poly.type
_entity_poly.pdbx_seq_one_letter_code
_entity_poly.pdbx_strand_id
1 'polypeptide(L)'
;MTENEKILRTQAWDFFAIVAAQRLTVIKFYVTLATLLAGGLLALIHKPVFSATRATLGILLAILSFVFWKWDRRSSDLIKLAEGLLKHYEKRLVAEMALEEQSAGMLFTQEEQITNGKRANGLLWKGYFTYRICLNLLYGLFALIGLVICIASILE
;
A
#
# COMPACT_ATOMS: atom_id res chain seq x y z
N MET A 1 -22.39 -24.14 -10.36
CA MET A 1 -21.16 -24.17 -9.53
C MET A 1 -20.77 -25.59 -9.11
N THR A 2 -19.71 -26.11 -9.68
CA THR A 2 -19.08 -27.40 -9.32
C THR A 2 -18.30 -27.27 -8.00
N GLU A 3 -18.11 -28.37 -7.27
CA GLU A 3 -17.43 -28.34 -5.96
C GLU A 3 -15.98 -27.79 -6.06
N ASN A 4 -15.31 -28.05 -7.18
CA ASN A 4 -13.99 -27.50 -7.49
C ASN A 4 -13.98 -25.96 -7.57
N GLU A 5 -15.05 -25.33 -8.04
CA GLU A 5 -15.12 -23.87 -8.16
C GLU A 5 -15.31 -23.18 -6.82
N LYS A 6 -16.02 -23.84 -5.88
CA LYS A 6 -16.11 -23.36 -4.51
C LYS A 6 -14.74 -23.37 -3.84
N ILE A 7 -13.98 -24.46 -4.01
CA ILE A 7 -12.61 -24.60 -3.47
C ILE A 7 -11.70 -23.51 -4.04
N LEU A 8 -11.71 -23.30 -5.35
CA LEU A 8 -10.88 -22.27 -6.00
C LEU A 8 -11.25 -20.85 -5.55
N ARG A 9 -12.56 -20.57 -5.35
CA ARG A 9 -13.01 -19.27 -4.83
C ARG A 9 -12.54 -19.05 -3.38
N THR A 10 -12.69 -20.06 -2.52
CA THR A 10 -12.21 -19.99 -1.13
C THR A 10 -10.69 -19.79 -1.09
N GLN A 11 -9.94 -20.52 -1.91
CA GLN A 11 -8.49 -20.34 -2.03
C GLN A 11 -8.11 -18.92 -2.49
N ALA A 12 -8.84 -18.36 -3.47
CA ALA A 12 -8.62 -16.99 -3.92
C ALA A 12 -8.93 -15.95 -2.84
N TRP A 13 -9.99 -16.17 -2.06
CA TRP A 13 -10.35 -15.33 -0.92
C TRP A 13 -9.31 -15.38 0.21
N ASP A 14 -8.88 -16.59 0.60
CA ASP A 14 -7.86 -16.79 1.63
C ASP A 14 -6.54 -16.15 1.21
N PHE A 15 -6.15 -16.32 -0.05
CA PHE A 15 -4.96 -15.66 -0.61
C PHE A 15 -5.09 -14.13 -0.55
N PHE A 16 -6.22 -13.57 -0.96
CA PHE A 16 -6.48 -12.13 -0.85
C PHE A 16 -6.38 -11.64 0.60
N ALA A 17 -7.03 -12.34 1.54
CA ALA A 17 -7.04 -11.97 2.96
C ALA A 17 -5.63 -12.01 3.57
N ILE A 18 -4.86 -13.06 3.27
CA ILE A 18 -3.46 -13.20 3.74
C ILE A 18 -2.60 -12.04 3.21
N VAL A 19 -2.66 -11.76 1.91
CA VAL A 19 -1.84 -10.70 1.30
C VAL A 19 -2.25 -9.32 1.80
N ALA A 20 -3.54 -9.06 2.01
CA ALA A 20 -4.04 -7.83 2.58
C ALA A 20 -3.55 -7.64 4.04
N ALA A 21 -3.63 -8.68 4.87
CA ALA A 21 -3.15 -8.65 6.24
C ALA A 21 -1.61 -8.46 6.30
N GLN A 22 -0.87 -9.15 5.44
CA GLN A 22 0.58 -9.02 5.36
C GLN A 22 1.00 -7.59 5.01
N ARG A 23 0.32 -6.94 4.07
CA ARG A 23 0.58 -5.54 3.71
C ARG A 23 0.43 -4.60 4.90
N LEU A 24 -0.65 -4.73 5.67
CA LEU A 24 -0.88 -3.90 6.86
C LEU A 24 0.21 -4.09 7.92
N THR A 25 0.65 -5.33 8.15
CA THR A 25 1.72 -5.63 9.11
C THR A 25 3.06 -5.02 8.68
N VAL A 26 3.42 -5.15 7.41
CA VAL A 26 4.66 -4.56 6.86
C VAL A 26 4.66 -3.04 6.97
N ILE A 27 3.51 -2.39 6.69
CA ILE A 27 3.37 -0.93 6.82
C ILE A 27 3.51 -0.49 8.28
N LYS A 28 2.85 -1.18 9.22
CA LYS A 28 3.00 -0.89 10.65
C LYS A 28 4.46 -0.99 11.10
N PHE A 29 5.15 -2.06 10.69
CA PHE A 29 6.57 -2.24 10.99
C PHE A 29 7.42 -1.10 10.41
N TYR A 30 7.19 -0.73 9.14
CA TYR A 30 7.88 0.40 8.52
C TYR A 30 7.68 1.70 9.28
N VAL A 31 6.43 2.03 9.62
CA VAL A 31 6.11 3.29 10.32
C VAL A 31 6.83 3.35 11.66
N THR A 32 6.77 2.28 12.46
CA THR A 32 7.47 2.20 13.75
C THR A 32 8.98 2.34 13.59
N LEU A 33 9.56 1.70 12.57
CA LEU A 33 11.00 1.77 12.32
C LEU A 33 11.41 3.17 11.82
N ALA A 34 10.62 3.76 10.93
CA ALA A 34 10.85 5.10 10.38
C ALA A 34 10.72 6.18 11.47
N THR A 35 9.73 6.09 12.36
CA THR A 35 9.58 7.03 13.48
C THR A 35 10.68 6.86 14.52
N LEU A 36 11.13 5.63 14.77
CA LEU A 36 12.29 5.36 15.65
C LEU A 36 13.57 5.98 15.07
N LEU A 37 13.84 5.76 13.78
CA LEU A 37 15.02 6.35 13.11
C LEU A 37 14.93 7.87 13.03
N ALA A 38 13.77 8.42 12.68
CA ALA A 38 13.57 9.87 12.64
C ALA A 38 13.71 10.50 14.03
N GLY A 39 13.14 9.89 15.07
CA GLY A 39 13.30 10.34 16.45
C GLY A 39 14.77 10.27 16.92
N GLY A 40 15.47 9.20 16.57
CA GLY A 40 16.91 9.06 16.84
C GLY A 40 17.74 10.14 16.14
N LEU A 41 17.43 10.44 14.87
CA LEU A 41 18.07 11.51 14.12
C LEU A 41 17.82 12.89 14.75
N LEU A 42 16.57 13.19 15.13
CA LEU A 42 16.23 14.45 15.82
C LEU A 42 16.95 14.61 17.15
N ALA A 43 17.09 13.52 17.93
CA ALA A 43 17.82 13.54 19.19
C ALA A 43 19.33 13.77 19.01
N LEU A 44 19.89 13.41 17.84
CA LEU A 44 21.30 13.58 17.51
C LEU A 44 21.63 14.96 16.95
N ILE A 45 20.64 15.76 16.52
CA ILE A 45 20.87 17.12 15.99
C ILE A 45 21.54 18.04 17.01
N HIS A 46 21.19 17.92 18.29
CA HIS A 46 21.72 18.80 19.35
C HIS A 46 23.02 18.30 19.99
N LYS A 47 23.51 17.12 19.61
CA LYS A 47 24.72 16.54 20.18
C LYS A 47 25.90 16.73 19.21
N PRO A 48 27.13 16.97 19.72
CA PRO A 48 28.34 17.05 18.90
C PRO A 48 28.78 15.64 18.47
N VAL A 49 27.91 14.91 17.78
CA VAL A 49 28.20 13.59 17.23
C VAL A 49 28.84 13.77 15.87
N PHE A 50 29.82 12.92 15.54
CA PHE A 50 30.49 12.92 14.25
C PHE A 50 29.48 13.04 13.11
N SER A 51 29.69 14.02 12.22
CA SER A 51 28.87 14.27 11.02
C SER A 51 28.61 12.98 10.22
N ALA A 52 29.61 12.08 10.16
CA ALA A 52 29.51 10.78 9.51
C ALA A 52 28.40 9.86 10.06
N THR A 53 28.14 9.87 11.37
CA THR A 53 27.09 9.03 11.99
C THR A 53 25.70 9.55 11.62
N ARG A 54 25.50 10.88 11.61
CA ARG A 54 24.25 11.52 11.20
C ARG A 54 23.95 11.27 9.73
N ALA A 55 24.96 11.41 8.87
CA ALA A 55 24.86 11.12 7.44
C ALA A 55 24.51 9.64 7.17
N THR A 56 25.17 8.70 7.87
CA THR A 56 24.92 7.26 7.72
C THR A 56 23.48 6.89 8.09
N LEU A 57 22.95 7.44 9.19
CA LEU A 57 21.56 7.20 9.61
C LEU A 57 20.54 7.85 8.65
N GLY A 58 20.83 9.04 8.12
CA GLY A 58 19.97 9.69 7.12
C GLY A 58 19.89 8.91 5.82
N ILE A 59 21.03 8.43 5.32
CA ILE A 59 21.12 7.56 4.13
C ILE A 59 20.38 6.23 4.38
N LEU A 60 20.56 5.62 5.56
CA LEU A 60 19.87 4.39 5.92
C LEU A 60 18.35 4.57 5.89
N LEU A 61 17.83 5.67 6.45
CA LEU A 61 16.40 6.00 6.43
C LEU A 61 15.87 6.20 5.00
N ALA A 62 16.64 6.85 4.12
CA ALA A 62 16.29 7.03 2.72
C ALA A 62 16.25 5.69 1.96
N ILE A 63 17.27 4.84 2.13
CA ILE A 63 17.33 3.51 1.51
C ILE A 63 16.16 2.64 1.99
N LEU A 64 15.89 2.61 3.30
CA LEU A 64 14.76 1.87 3.84
C LEU A 64 13.44 2.35 3.25
N SER A 65 13.23 3.67 3.19
CA SER A 65 12.02 4.23 2.59
C SER A 65 11.86 3.81 1.13
N PHE A 66 12.94 3.76 0.35
CA PHE A 66 12.92 3.29 -1.02
C PHE A 66 12.62 1.78 -1.15
N VAL A 67 13.25 0.95 -0.32
CA VAL A 67 13.04 -0.51 -0.31
C VAL A 67 11.59 -0.84 0.05
N PHE A 68 11.06 -0.21 1.11
CA PHE A 68 9.67 -0.43 1.54
C PHE A 68 8.67 0.11 0.52
N TRP A 69 8.96 1.23 -0.14
CA TRP A 69 8.13 1.73 -1.24
C TRP A 69 8.00 0.72 -2.39
N LYS A 70 9.12 0.09 -2.78
CA LYS A 70 9.13 -0.92 -3.85
C LYS A 70 8.44 -2.21 -3.43
N TRP A 71 8.57 -2.60 -2.16
CA TRP A 71 7.86 -3.73 -1.59
C TRP A 71 6.34 -3.53 -1.59
N ASP A 72 5.85 -2.37 -1.10
CA ASP A 72 4.40 -2.06 -1.06
C ASP A 72 3.79 -2.09 -2.47
N ARG A 73 4.54 -1.60 -3.47
CA ARG A 73 4.10 -1.65 -4.87
C ARG A 73 3.84 -3.08 -5.34
N ARG A 74 4.76 -4.01 -5.05
CA ARG A 74 4.60 -5.42 -5.41
C ARG A 74 3.43 -6.07 -4.68
N SER A 75 3.27 -5.82 -3.38
CA SER A 75 2.14 -6.34 -2.60
C SER A 75 0.80 -5.82 -3.14
N SER A 76 0.74 -4.55 -3.54
CA SER A 76 -0.47 -3.98 -4.16
C SER A 76 -0.82 -4.64 -5.50
N ASP A 77 0.15 -5.07 -6.28
CA ASP A 77 -0.10 -5.73 -7.57
C ASP A 77 -0.63 -7.16 -7.37
N LEU A 78 -0.17 -7.88 -6.34
CA LEU A 78 -0.70 -9.19 -5.95
C LEU A 78 -2.15 -9.13 -5.49
N ILE A 79 -2.53 -8.09 -4.73
CA ILE A 79 -3.92 -7.87 -4.31
C ILE A 79 -4.83 -7.70 -5.53
N LYS A 80 -4.41 -6.90 -6.52
CA LYS A 80 -5.17 -6.71 -7.76
C LYS A 80 -5.33 -7.99 -8.58
N LEU A 81 -4.32 -8.86 -8.55
CA LEU A 81 -4.40 -10.16 -9.22
C LEU A 81 -5.44 -11.06 -8.54
N ALA A 82 -5.44 -11.11 -7.20
CA ALA A 82 -6.45 -11.84 -6.43
C ALA A 82 -7.86 -11.28 -6.63
N GLU A 83 -7.99 -9.94 -6.64
CA GLU A 83 -9.23 -9.24 -6.95
C GLU A 83 -9.74 -9.58 -8.37
N GLY A 84 -8.84 -9.63 -9.36
CA GLY A 84 -9.17 -10.03 -10.73
C GLY A 84 -9.71 -11.47 -10.82
N LEU A 85 -9.12 -12.41 -10.08
CA LEU A 85 -9.61 -13.78 -9.98
C LEU A 85 -10.99 -13.84 -9.32
N LEU A 86 -11.19 -13.14 -8.19
CA LEU A 86 -12.47 -13.07 -7.49
C LEU A 86 -13.58 -12.49 -8.39
N LYS A 87 -13.28 -11.42 -9.14
CA LYS A 87 -14.20 -10.83 -10.13
C LYS A 87 -14.54 -11.79 -11.26
N HIS A 88 -13.58 -12.61 -11.71
CA HIS A 88 -13.84 -13.63 -12.72
C HIS A 88 -14.84 -14.68 -12.21
N TYR A 89 -14.68 -15.14 -10.97
CA TYR A 89 -15.63 -16.05 -10.34
C TYR A 89 -17.00 -15.41 -10.07
N GLU A 90 -17.06 -14.15 -9.62
CA GLU A 90 -18.32 -13.39 -9.47
C GLU A 90 -19.09 -13.33 -10.80
N LYS A 91 -18.43 -12.90 -11.89
CA LYS A 91 -19.07 -12.77 -13.21
C LYS A 91 -19.57 -14.10 -13.76
N ARG A 92 -18.83 -15.19 -13.55
CA ARG A 92 -19.27 -16.55 -13.93
C ARG A 92 -20.49 -16.97 -13.11
N LEU A 93 -20.52 -16.66 -11.81
CA LEU A 93 -21.65 -16.97 -10.95
C LEU A 93 -22.92 -16.23 -11.37
N VAL A 94 -22.78 -14.96 -11.78
CA VAL A 94 -23.89 -14.13 -12.29
C VAL A 94 -24.38 -14.62 -13.66
N ALA A 95 -23.47 -15.10 -14.52
CA ALA A 95 -23.85 -15.69 -15.81
C ALA A 95 -24.58 -17.03 -15.67
N GLU A 96 -24.26 -17.81 -14.64
CA GLU A 96 -24.95 -19.08 -14.31
C GLU A 96 -26.30 -18.84 -13.58
N MET A 97 -26.41 -17.79 -12.76
CA MET A 97 -27.64 -17.40 -12.06
C MET A 97 -28.42 -16.35 -12.87
N ALA A 98 -29.08 -16.78 -13.93
CA ALA A 98 -29.93 -15.90 -14.76
C ALA A 98 -31.27 -15.50 -14.11
N LEU A 99 -31.46 -15.59 -12.78
CA LEU A 99 -32.76 -15.33 -12.15
C LEU A 99 -32.67 -14.52 -10.83
N GLU A 100 -33.31 -13.36 -10.90
CA GLU A 100 -33.99 -12.56 -9.86
C GLU A 100 -33.27 -11.84 -8.72
N GLU A 101 -32.06 -12.21 -8.28
CA GLU A 101 -31.46 -11.52 -7.10
C GLU A 101 -30.06 -10.95 -7.37
N GLN A 102 -30.04 -9.98 -8.30
CA GLN A 102 -28.82 -9.38 -8.87
C GLN A 102 -28.08 -8.41 -7.93
N SER A 103 -28.51 -8.19 -6.68
CA SER A 103 -28.01 -7.08 -5.86
C SER A 103 -27.18 -7.46 -4.63
N ALA A 104 -27.19 -8.71 -4.15
CA ALA A 104 -26.63 -9.02 -2.82
C ALA A 104 -25.17 -9.55 -2.82
N GLY A 105 -24.65 -10.04 -3.96
CA GLY A 105 -23.38 -10.80 -3.99
C GLY A 105 -22.19 -10.15 -4.71
N MET A 106 -22.35 -8.99 -5.36
CA MET A 106 -21.34 -8.38 -6.25
C MET A 106 -20.54 -7.25 -5.57
N LEU A 107 -19.92 -7.51 -4.42
CA LEU A 107 -19.23 -6.48 -3.65
C LEU A 107 -18.09 -5.82 -4.47
N PHE A 108 -17.32 -6.62 -5.22
CA PHE A 108 -16.14 -6.14 -5.96
C PHE A 108 -16.47 -5.48 -7.30
N THR A 109 -17.51 -5.95 -7.97
CA THR A 109 -17.97 -5.36 -9.23
C THR A 109 -18.66 -4.01 -8.99
N GLN A 110 -19.37 -3.87 -7.87
CA GLN A 110 -20.05 -2.64 -7.47
C GLN A 110 -19.04 -1.57 -7.02
N GLU A 111 -17.98 -1.94 -6.28
CA GLU A 111 -16.88 -1.01 -5.95
C GLU A 111 -16.19 -0.44 -7.20
N GLU A 112 -15.97 -1.26 -8.24
CA GLU A 112 -15.35 -0.81 -9.48
C GLU A 112 -16.26 0.18 -10.24
N GLN A 113 -17.56 -0.08 -10.30
CA GLN A 113 -18.51 0.84 -10.94
C GLN A 113 -18.64 2.17 -10.19
N ILE A 114 -18.66 2.13 -8.86
CA ILE A 114 -18.65 3.35 -8.02
C ILE A 114 -17.34 4.12 -8.23
N THR A 115 -16.21 3.42 -8.31
CA THR A 115 -14.88 4.02 -8.51
C THR A 115 -14.73 4.63 -9.91
N ASN A 116 -15.22 3.96 -10.96
CA ASN A 116 -15.15 4.47 -12.33
C ASN A 116 -16.14 5.60 -12.60
N GLY A 117 -17.37 5.49 -12.09
CA GLY A 117 -18.40 6.54 -12.24
C GLY A 117 -18.00 7.85 -11.58
N LYS A 118 -17.33 7.79 -10.41
CA LYS A 118 -16.81 9.00 -9.75
C LYS A 118 -15.48 9.52 -10.31
N ARG A 119 -14.79 8.73 -11.14
CA ARG A 119 -13.59 9.16 -11.89
C ARG A 119 -13.93 10.07 -13.08
N ALA A 120 -15.17 9.96 -13.58
CA ALA A 120 -15.67 10.73 -14.72
C ALA A 120 -16.12 12.15 -14.34
N ASN A 121 -16.55 12.38 -13.09
CA ASN A 121 -17.03 13.68 -12.63
C ASN A 121 -15.96 14.46 -11.87
N GLY A 122 -15.29 15.38 -12.58
CA GLY A 122 -14.66 16.57 -11.98
C GLY A 122 -13.16 16.50 -11.71
N LEU A 123 -12.44 17.50 -12.23
CA LEU A 123 -10.99 17.72 -12.11
C LEU A 123 -10.48 17.78 -10.66
N LEU A 124 -11.35 18.13 -9.70
CA LEU A 124 -11.06 18.24 -8.27
C LEU A 124 -11.31 16.94 -7.47
N TRP A 125 -12.05 15.98 -8.03
CA TRP A 125 -12.31 14.66 -7.42
C TRP A 125 -11.44 13.54 -8.01
N LYS A 126 -10.47 13.92 -8.86
CA LYS A 126 -9.35 13.05 -9.27
C LYS A 126 -8.48 12.63 -8.08
N GLY A 127 -8.53 13.41 -7.00
CA GLY A 127 -7.91 13.13 -5.71
C GLY A 127 -8.75 12.20 -4.85
N TYR A 128 -9.15 11.03 -5.35
CA TYR A 128 -9.27 9.92 -4.42
C TYR A 128 -7.90 9.78 -3.79
N PHE A 129 -7.77 10.19 -2.52
CA PHE A 129 -6.65 9.80 -1.66
C PHE A 129 -6.70 8.28 -1.56
N THR A 130 -6.29 7.63 -2.64
CA THR A 130 -6.08 6.20 -2.69
C THR A 130 -5.03 5.97 -1.63
N TYR A 131 -5.24 4.97 -0.79
CA TYR A 131 -4.30 4.53 0.25
C TYR A 131 -2.83 4.55 -0.22
N ARG A 132 -2.61 4.22 -1.51
CA ARG A 132 -1.33 4.31 -2.24
C ARG A 132 -0.67 5.69 -2.29
N ILE A 133 -1.44 6.77 -2.43
CA ILE A 133 -0.93 8.16 -2.49
C ILE A 133 -0.45 8.59 -1.12
N CYS A 134 -1.24 8.35 -0.06
CA CYS A 134 -0.83 8.65 1.32
C CYS A 134 0.46 7.93 1.69
N LEU A 135 0.57 6.65 1.33
CA LEU A 135 1.77 5.86 1.59
C LEU A 135 2.97 6.36 0.79
N ASN A 136 2.83 6.60 -0.51
CA ASN A 136 3.91 7.17 -1.33
C ASN A 136 4.40 8.51 -0.77
N LEU A 137 3.47 9.36 -0.31
CA LEU A 137 3.79 10.63 0.31
C LEU A 137 4.53 10.43 1.64
N LEU A 138 4.11 9.47 2.46
CA LEU A 138 4.79 9.10 3.70
C LEU A 138 6.23 8.64 3.45
N TYR A 139 6.44 7.71 2.50
CA TYR A 139 7.76 7.26 2.09
C TYR A 139 8.63 8.41 1.56
N GLY A 140 8.02 9.30 0.78
CA GLY A 140 8.68 10.49 0.24
C GLY A 140 9.11 11.47 1.33
N LEU A 141 8.25 11.74 2.32
CA LEU A 141 8.58 12.60 3.46
C LEU A 141 9.75 12.06 4.27
N PHE A 142 9.74 10.77 4.64
CA PHE A 142 10.85 10.19 5.39
C PHE A 142 12.15 10.16 4.58
N ALA A 143 12.08 9.90 3.27
CA ALA A 143 13.25 9.98 2.39
C ALA A 143 13.81 11.42 2.29
N LEU A 144 12.95 12.43 2.19
CA LEU A 144 13.36 13.84 2.17
C LEU A 144 13.97 14.27 3.49
N ILE A 145 13.38 13.88 4.62
CA ILE A 145 13.94 14.14 5.96
C ILE A 145 15.35 13.54 6.05
N GLY A 146 15.54 12.29 5.62
CA GLY A 146 16.85 11.65 5.59
C GLY A 146 17.87 12.37 4.71
N LEU A 147 17.45 12.83 3.52
CA LEU A 147 18.30 13.60 2.59
C LEU A 147 18.68 14.97 3.14
N VAL A 148 17.73 15.72 3.70
CA VAL A 148 17.97 17.05 4.29
C VAL A 148 18.99 16.94 5.43
N ILE A 149 18.86 15.93 6.29
CA ILE A 149 19.80 15.70 7.39
C ILE A 149 21.18 15.29 6.87
N CYS A 150 21.24 14.49 5.82
CA CYS A 150 22.50 14.13 5.18
C CYS A 150 23.21 15.37 4.61
N ILE A 151 22.48 16.25 3.91
CA ILE A 151 23.02 17.50 3.35
C ILE A 151 23.48 18.44 4.47
N ALA A 152 22.66 18.62 5.51
CA ALA A 152 23.02 19.44 6.66
C ALA A 152 24.28 18.92 7.36
N SER A 153 24.45 17.60 7.46
CA SER A 153 25.65 17.00 8.06
C SER A 153 26.90 17.23 7.21
N ILE A 154 26.79 17.29 5.88
CA ILE A 154 27.94 17.54 4.98
C ILE A 154 28.36 19.03 5.01
N LEU A 155 27.42 19.93 5.32
CA LEU A 155 27.66 21.37 5.34
C LEU A 155 28.25 21.88 6.67
N GLU A 156 28.06 21.13 7.77
CA GLU A 156 28.72 21.32 9.07
C GLU A 156 30.10 20.65 9.13
#